data_AF-A0A132HVR3-F1
#
_entry.id   AF-A0A132HVR3-F1
#
_cell.length_a   1.000
_cell.length_b   1.000
_cell.length_c   1.000
_cell.angle_alpha   90.00
_cell.angle_beta   90.00
_cell.angle_gamma   90.00
#
_symmetry.space_group_name_H-M   'P 1'
#
loop_
_entity.id
_entity.type
_entity.pdbx_description
1 polymer ?
#
loop_
_entity_poly.entity_id
_entity_poly.type
_entity_poly.pdbx_seq_one_letter_code
_entity_poly.pdbx_strand_id
1 'polypeptide(L)'
;MAKSELLTLVRSTLLRWISQIDNDECNEDYVASIVKKIDLEGKGGYDDRSFVTYDEGMRILNIHSREKFVRIMRQNGYSSHKINNRTVGYFHSEVEGLAHRLKQSSNLPPA
;
A
#
# COMPACT_ATOMS: atom_id res chain seq x y z
N MET A 1 17.28 -35.83 -5.56
CA MET A 1 16.98 -35.42 -4.18
C MET A 1 16.81 -33.90 -3.98
N ALA A 2 16.87 -33.05 -5.02
CA ALA A 2 16.77 -31.58 -4.85
C ALA A 2 15.35 -31.00 -4.65
N LYS A 3 14.29 -31.71 -5.08
CA LYS A 3 12.89 -31.21 -4.94
C LYS A 3 12.43 -31.10 -3.48
N SER A 4 12.97 -31.93 -2.59
CA SER A 4 12.59 -32.00 -1.18
C SER A 4 13.07 -30.78 -0.39
N GLU A 5 14.29 -30.30 -0.66
CA GLU A 5 14.87 -29.16 0.05
C GLU A 5 14.20 -27.85 -0.35
N LEU A 6 13.88 -27.69 -1.63
CA LEU A 6 13.15 -26.52 -2.12
C LEU A 6 11.74 -26.43 -1.52
N LEU A 7 11.01 -27.55 -1.48
CA LEU A 7 9.69 -27.62 -0.84
C LEU A 7 9.76 -27.35 0.67
N THR A 8 10.83 -27.80 1.33
CA THR A 8 11.07 -27.55 2.75
C THR A 8 11.34 -26.07 3.01
N LEU A 9 12.15 -25.43 2.16
CA LEU A 9 12.47 -24.01 2.24
C LEU A 9 11.24 -23.12 1.99
N VAL A 10 10.43 -23.44 0.97
CA VAL A 10 9.19 -22.74 0.68
C VAL A 10 8.21 -22.87 1.86
N ARG A 11 8.08 -24.08 2.40
CA ARG A 11 7.19 -24.34 3.54
C ARG A 11 7.64 -23.64 4.81
N SER A 12 8.94 -23.68 5.15
CA SER A 12 9.47 -23.00 6.32
C SER A 12 9.35 -21.48 6.20
N THR A 13 9.50 -20.96 4.98
CA THR A 13 9.30 -19.53 4.71
C THR A 13 7.84 -19.19 4.91
N LEU A 14 6.88 -19.84 4.23
CA LEU A 14 5.46 -19.54 4.40
C LEU A 14 4.99 -19.64 5.87
N LEU A 15 5.42 -20.68 6.61
CA LEU A 15 5.06 -20.84 8.02
C LEU A 15 5.63 -19.74 8.91
N ARG A 16 6.85 -19.25 8.65
CA ARG A 16 7.44 -18.12 9.39
C ARG A 16 6.65 -16.84 9.20
N TRP A 17 6.14 -16.59 8.00
CA TRP A 17 5.38 -15.38 7.70
C TRP A 17 3.96 -15.47 8.27
N ILE A 18 3.36 -16.67 8.27
CA ILE A 18 2.09 -16.93 8.95
C ILE A 18 2.23 -16.73 10.47
N SER A 19 3.30 -17.23 11.09
CA SER A 19 3.51 -17.06 12.55
C SER A 19 3.78 -15.61 12.96
N GLN A 20 4.21 -14.76 12.02
CA GLN A 20 4.37 -13.32 12.27
C GLN A 20 3.05 -12.56 12.22
N ILE A 21 2.01 -13.12 11.59
CA ILE A 21 0.66 -12.53 11.52
C ILE A 21 -0.15 -12.85 12.80
N ASP A 22 0.17 -13.95 13.49
CA ASP A 22 -0.57 -14.49 14.64
C ASP A 22 -0.15 -13.91 16.00
N ASN A 23 0.83 -12.99 16.03
CA ASN A 23 1.14 -12.22 17.23
C ASN A 23 0.28 -10.94 17.25
N ASP A 24 -0.42 -10.72 18.37
CA ASP A 24 -1.52 -9.77 18.66
C ASP A 24 -1.31 -8.26 18.31
N GLU A 25 -0.21 -7.88 17.66
CA GLU A 25 0.00 -6.53 17.12
C GLU A 25 -0.06 -6.55 15.59
N CYS A 26 -1.19 -7.01 15.05
CA CYS A 26 -1.42 -7.09 13.61
C CYS A 26 -1.70 -5.69 13.04
N ASN A 27 -0.65 -4.90 12.86
CA ASN A 27 -0.72 -3.62 12.15
C ASN A 27 -1.03 -3.90 10.67
N GLU A 28 -2.08 -3.27 10.12
CA GLU A 28 -2.45 -3.40 8.70
C GLU A 28 -1.26 -3.10 7.76
N ASP A 29 -0.36 -2.18 8.16
CA ASP A 29 0.87 -1.89 7.42
C ASP A 29 1.82 -3.08 7.35
N TYR A 30 1.89 -3.86 8.43
CA TYR A 30 2.73 -5.06 8.52
C TYR A 30 2.17 -6.17 7.61
N VAL A 31 0.86 -6.41 7.67
CA VAL A 31 0.18 -7.37 6.79
C VAL A 31 0.31 -6.97 5.33
N ALA A 32 0.13 -5.68 5.01
CA ALA A 32 0.29 -5.16 3.67
C ALA A 32 1.74 -5.34 3.16
N SER A 33 2.74 -5.10 4.01
CA SER A 33 4.15 -5.29 3.66
C SER A 33 4.47 -6.77 3.35
N ILE A 34 3.85 -7.69 4.08
CA ILE A 34 4.05 -9.13 3.88
C ILE A 34 3.42 -9.60 2.57
N VAL A 35 2.17 -9.20 2.33
CA VAL A 35 1.46 -9.54 1.08
C VAL A 35 2.18 -8.96 -0.13
N LYS A 36 2.68 -7.72 -0.03
CA LYS A 36 3.49 -7.08 -1.08
C LYS A 36 4.75 -7.88 -1.40
N LYS A 37 5.52 -8.31 -0.39
CA LYS A 37 6.74 -9.12 -0.60
C LYS A 37 6.45 -10.48 -1.27
N ILE A 38 5.35 -11.15 -0.89
CA ILE A 38 4.97 -12.43 -1.48
C ILE A 38 4.55 -12.28 -2.95
N ASP A 39 3.86 -11.19 -3.32
CA ASP A 39 3.40 -10.97 -4.70
C ASP A 39 4.54 -10.44 -5.61
N LEU A 40 5.48 -9.67 -5.06
CA LEU A 40 6.70 -9.20 -5.71
C LEU A 40 7.58 -10.35 -6.23
N GLU A 41 7.75 -11.40 -5.41
CA GLU A 41 8.50 -12.60 -5.78
C GLU A 41 7.75 -13.48 -6.80
N GLY A 42 6.41 -13.36 -6.89
CA GLY A 42 5.56 -14.22 -7.69
C GLY A 42 5.28 -13.76 -9.13
N LYS A 43 5.36 -12.46 -9.45
CA LYS A 43 4.83 -11.93 -10.74
C LYS A 43 5.72 -10.97 -11.52
N GLY A 44 6.94 -10.70 -11.08
CA GLY A 44 7.80 -9.72 -11.75
C GLY A 44 7.39 -8.29 -11.39
N GLY A 45 7.81 -7.88 -10.19
CA GLY A 45 8.30 -6.52 -9.93
C GLY A 45 7.35 -5.35 -10.15
N TYR A 46 6.31 -5.20 -9.32
CA TYR A 46 5.84 -3.85 -8.98
C TYR A 46 6.68 -3.35 -7.82
N ASP A 47 7.57 -2.37 -8.06
CA ASP A 47 8.40 -1.77 -7.02
C ASP A 47 7.54 -1.42 -5.78
N ASP A 48 7.96 -1.86 -4.59
CA ASP A 48 7.25 -1.76 -3.31
C ASP A 48 6.77 -0.32 -3.01
N ARG A 49 7.45 0.65 -3.63
CA ARG A 49 7.22 2.10 -3.56
C ARG A 49 6.09 2.62 -4.45
N SER A 50 5.49 1.77 -5.28
CA SER A 50 4.52 2.23 -6.28
C SER A 50 3.17 2.58 -5.67
N PHE A 51 2.79 1.94 -4.55
CA PHE A 51 1.47 2.06 -3.95
C PHE A 51 1.50 2.47 -2.48
N VAL A 52 0.63 3.41 -2.13
CA VAL A 52 0.39 3.89 -0.76
C VAL A 52 -0.96 3.41 -0.24
N THR A 53 -0.99 3.00 1.02
CA THR A 53 -2.21 2.60 1.72
C THR A 53 -3.10 3.83 2.00
N TYR A 54 -4.30 3.60 2.52
CA TYR A 54 -5.18 4.70 2.93
C TYR A 54 -4.56 5.56 4.02
N ASP A 55 -3.94 4.94 5.02
CA ASP A 55 -3.37 5.65 6.17
C ASP A 55 -2.11 6.44 5.77
N GLU A 56 -1.29 5.85 4.91
CA GLU A 56 -0.15 6.54 4.33
C GLU A 56 -0.57 7.71 3.43
N GLY A 57 -1.57 7.51 2.57
CA GLY A 57 -2.09 8.57 1.72
C GLY A 57 -2.74 9.71 2.53
N MET A 58 -3.47 9.37 3.60
CA MET A 58 -4.03 10.32 4.55
C MET A 58 -2.94 11.15 5.24
N ARG A 59 -1.85 10.51 5.67
CA ARG A 59 -0.67 11.18 6.24
C ARG A 59 0.00 12.12 5.24
N ILE A 60 0.18 11.70 3.98
CA ILE A 60 0.79 12.53 2.92
C ILE A 60 -0.06 13.79 2.64
N LEU A 61 -1.39 13.64 2.58
CA LEU A 61 -2.31 14.74 2.33
C LEU A 61 -2.72 15.51 3.60
N ASN A 62 -2.22 15.12 4.77
CA ASN A 62 -2.60 15.68 6.07
C ASN A 62 -4.13 15.64 6.33
N ILE A 63 -4.80 14.56 5.90
CA ILE A 63 -6.24 14.33 6.05
C ILE A 63 -6.47 13.29 7.15
N HIS A 64 -7.31 13.60 8.13
CA HIS A 64 -7.54 12.73 9.29
C HIS A 64 -8.84 11.89 9.16
N SER A 65 -9.58 12.04 8.06
CA SER A 65 -10.83 11.33 7.80
C SER A 65 -10.71 10.52 6.51
N ARG A 66 -10.89 9.20 6.63
CA ARG A 66 -10.81 8.26 5.51
C ARG A 66 -11.86 8.54 4.44
N GLU A 67 -13.08 8.88 4.84
CA GLU A 67 -14.15 9.27 3.91
C GLU A 67 -13.79 10.53 3.14
N LYS A 68 -13.21 11.53 3.83
CA LYS A 68 -12.76 12.78 3.20
C LYS A 68 -11.63 12.50 2.21
N PHE A 69 -10.68 11.64 2.56
CA PHE A 69 -9.60 11.21 1.68
C PHE A 69 -10.13 10.52 0.42
N VAL A 70 -10.99 9.51 0.57
CA VAL A 70 -11.59 8.77 -0.56
C VAL A 70 -12.36 9.71 -1.48
N ARG A 71 -13.15 10.63 -0.90
CA ARG A 71 -13.92 11.62 -1.66
C ARG A 71 -13.00 12.53 -2.47
N ILE A 72 -11.93 13.05 -1.88
CA ILE A 72 -10.99 13.95 -2.55
C ILE A 72 -10.25 13.21 -3.69
N MET A 73 -9.79 11.99 -3.43
CA MET A 73 -9.15 11.16 -4.46
C MET A 73 -10.10 10.94 -5.64
N ARG A 74 -11.35 10.56 -5.36
CA ARG A 74 -12.37 10.33 -6.40
C ARG A 74 -12.73 11.61 -7.17
N GLN A 75 -12.83 12.75 -6.49
CA GLN A 75 -13.06 14.06 -7.13
C GLN A 75 -11.93 14.47 -8.08
N ASN A 76 -10.72 13.96 -7.84
CA ASN A 76 -9.55 14.17 -8.71
C ASN A 76 -9.36 13.06 -9.74
N GLY A 77 -10.33 12.15 -9.89
CA GLY A 77 -10.29 11.07 -10.89
C GLY A 77 -9.46 9.84 -10.48
N TYR A 78 -8.98 9.78 -9.23
CA TYR A 78 -8.18 8.65 -8.74
C TYR A 78 -9.06 7.59 -8.10
N SER A 79 -8.71 6.32 -8.34
CA SER A 79 -9.42 5.16 -7.80
C SER A 79 -8.45 4.21 -7.12
N SER A 80 -8.91 3.50 -6.08
CA SER A 80 -8.06 2.53 -5.40
C SER A 80 -7.78 1.33 -6.31
N HIS A 81 -6.53 0.96 -6.42
CA HIS A 81 -6.08 -0.20 -7.17
C HIS A 81 -6.30 -1.49 -6.39
N LYS A 82 -6.58 -2.56 -7.15
CA LYS A 82 -6.70 -3.92 -6.63
C LYS A 82 -5.67 -4.81 -7.31
N ILE A 83 -5.00 -5.64 -6.53
CA ILE A 83 -4.10 -6.69 -7.01
C ILE A 83 -4.61 -8.01 -6.44
N ASN A 84 -4.81 -9.02 -7.29
CA ASN A 84 -5.37 -10.33 -6.91
C ASN A 84 -6.68 -10.21 -6.08
N ASN A 85 -7.58 -9.32 -6.51
CA ASN A 85 -8.86 -9.01 -5.84
C ASN A 85 -8.73 -8.41 -4.41
N ARG A 86 -7.54 -8.00 -3.98
CA ARG A 86 -7.30 -7.28 -2.73
C ARG A 86 -6.99 -5.82 -3.00
N THR A 87 -7.58 -4.91 -2.25
CA THR A 87 -7.29 -3.47 -2.36
C THR A 87 -5.89 -3.20 -1.85
N VAL A 88 -5.05 -2.62 -2.70
CA VAL A 88 -3.65 -2.27 -2.37
C VAL A 88 -3.47 -0.78 -2.09
N GLY A 89 -4.42 0.07 -2.48
CA GLY A 89 -4.41 1.51 -2.21
C GLY A 89 -4.32 2.35 -3.47
N TYR A 90 -3.56 3.43 -3.45
CA TYR A 90 -3.41 4.39 -4.57
C TYR A 90 -1.98 4.43 -5.06
N PHE A 91 -1.73 4.91 -6.28
CA PHE A 91 -0.35 5.11 -6.70
C PHE A 91 0.30 6.26 -5.90
N HIS A 92 1.57 6.08 -5.53
CA HIS A 92 2.33 7.10 -4.80
C HIS A 92 2.36 8.43 -5.58
N SER A 93 2.58 8.37 -6.89
CA SER A 93 2.61 9.53 -7.79
C SER A 93 1.29 10.30 -7.85
N GLU A 94 0.15 9.62 -7.74
CA GLU A 94 -1.17 10.26 -7.71
C GLU A 94 -1.37 11.05 -6.43
N VAL A 95 -1.01 10.45 -5.29
CA VAL A 95 -1.17 11.07 -3.98
C VAL A 95 -0.20 12.24 -3.81
N GLU A 96 1.07 12.09 -4.21
CA GLU A 96 2.03 13.20 -4.18
C GLU A 96 1.67 14.32 -5.15
N GLY A 97 1.25 13.98 -6.37
CA GLY A 97 0.80 14.96 -7.35
C GLY A 97 -0.39 15.77 -6.83
N LEU A 98 -1.32 15.11 -6.14
CA LEU A 98 -2.43 15.78 -5.46
C LEU A 98 -1.95 16.66 -4.31
N ALA A 99 -1.04 16.17 -3.47
CA ALA A 99 -0.46 16.94 -2.36
C ALA A 99 0.17 18.25 -2.86
N HIS A 100 0.91 18.19 -3.97
CA HIS A 100 1.54 19.34 -4.59
C HIS A 100 0.50 20.35 -5.09
N ARG A 101 -0.56 19.88 -5.78
CA ARG A 101 -1.65 20.76 -6.26
C ARG A 101 -2.39 21.44 -5.11
N LEU A 102 -2.67 20.70 -4.03
CA LEU A 102 -3.34 21.25 -2.84
C LEU A 102 -2.49 22.30 -2.12
N LYS A 103 -1.17 22.10 -2.06
CA LYS A 103 -0.24 23.11 -1.50
C LYS A 103 -0.16 24.37 -2.35
N GLN A 104 -0.23 24.24 -3.67
CA GLN A 104 -0.24 25.38 -4.59
C GLN A 104 -1.55 26.17 -4.52
N SER A 105 -2.70 25.50 -4.38
CA SER A 105 -3.99 26.19 -4.23
C SER A 105 -4.18 26.87 -2.88
N SER A 106 -3.47 26.44 -1.83
CA SER A 106 -3.42 27.14 -0.54
C SER A 106 -2.51 28.39 -0.51
N ASN A 107 -1.73 28.65 -1.56
CA ASN A 107 -0.88 29.84 -1.70
C ASN A 107 -1.47 30.83 -2.73
N LEU A 108 -2.74 31.21 -2.56
CA LEU A 108 -3.26 32.40 -3.22
C LEU A 108 -2.74 33.65 -2.49
N PRO A 109 -2.17 34.65 -3.19
CA PRO A 109 -1.81 35.92 -2.57
C PRO A 109 -3.07 36.55 -1.94
N PRO A 110 -2.95 37.26 -0.81
CA PRO A 110 -4.06 38.02 -0.27
C PRO A 110 -4.55 39.00 -1.36
N ALA A 111 -5.86 38.98 -1.59
CA ALA A 111 -6.55 39.93 -2.46
C ALA A 111 -6.33 41.37 -1.99
#